data_AF-A0A4U9Z229-F1
#
_entry.id   AF-A0A4U9Z229-F1
#
_cell.length_a   1.000
_cell.length_b   1.000
_cell.length_c   1.000
_cell.angle_alpha   90.00
_cell.angle_beta   90.00
_cell.angle_gamma   90.00
#
_symmetry.space_group_name_H-M   'P 1'
#
loop_
_entity.id
_entity.type
_entity.pdbx_description
1 polymer ?
#
loop_
_entity_poly.entity_id
_entity_poly.type
_entity_poly.pdbx_seq_one_letter_code
_entity_poly.pdbx_strand_id
1 'polypeptide(L)'
;MTLILAGCFEGEGDLDSEFFDQLTLDIVLQMEQVSLLSFENRDELLQGLKKHIIPVYYRLKYGLATDSSYTQRIKDSYPDLFNLVKRALEPLRNVLGIKIPESAVAYFVVHFGDYLQKTELSLPYRTVIVCPNGVSSSLIIKENLKALFPKIAFSGISRVDDFQKILERDYDLVFSTVRNFRLS
;
A
#
# COMPACT_ATOMS: atom_id res chain seq x y z
N MET A 1 19.85 20.63 9.81
CA MET A 1 19.95 21.98 9.21
C MET A 1 18.78 22.13 8.22
N THR A 2 17.54 22.07 8.73
CA THR A 2 16.34 21.74 7.92
C THR A 2 15.21 22.75 8.12
N LEU A 3 15.48 23.94 8.68
CA LEU A 3 14.42 24.81 9.21
C LEU A 3 14.33 26.21 8.59
N ILE A 4 14.96 26.51 7.46
CA ILE A 4 14.99 27.91 6.94
C ILE A 4 14.13 28.16 5.69
N LEU A 5 13.61 27.14 4.99
CA LEU A 5 12.82 27.40 3.77
C LEU A 5 11.30 27.57 3.97
N ALA A 6 10.80 27.56 5.21
CA ALA A 6 9.36 27.68 5.47
C ALA A 6 8.82 29.13 5.50
N GLY A 7 9.68 30.15 5.41
CA GLY A 7 9.33 31.52 5.79
C GLY A 7 9.01 32.53 4.68
N CYS A 8 9.09 32.18 3.40
CA CYS A 8 8.90 33.17 2.32
C CYS A 8 8.10 32.59 1.15
N PHE A 9 6.79 32.35 1.32
CA PHE A 9 5.92 32.07 0.17
C PHE A 9 4.42 32.31 0.46
N GLU A 10 4.07 33.36 1.21
CA GLU A 10 2.65 33.65 1.52
C GLU A 10 1.94 34.51 0.46
N GLY A 11 2.62 34.90 -0.64
CA GLY A 11 2.06 35.75 -1.70
C GLY A 11 1.82 35.08 -3.07
N GLU A 12 2.44 33.93 -3.33
CA GLU A 12 2.28 33.10 -4.55
C GLU A 12 1.52 31.78 -4.27
N GLY A 13 1.05 31.59 -3.03
CA GLY A 13 0.67 30.29 -2.46
C GLY A 13 -0.60 29.62 -3.00
N ASP A 14 -1.50 30.35 -3.68
CA ASP A 14 -2.78 29.77 -4.15
C ASP A 14 -2.60 28.99 -5.47
N LEU A 15 -1.88 29.57 -6.44
CA LEU A 15 -1.56 28.93 -7.72
C LEU A 15 -0.57 27.76 -7.53
N ASP A 16 0.38 27.92 -6.61
CA ASP A 16 1.30 26.84 -6.25
C ASP A 16 0.55 25.70 -5.57
N SER A 17 -0.40 25.97 -4.66
CA SER A 17 -1.17 24.90 -4.00
C SER A 17 -2.01 24.11 -4.98
N GLU A 18 -2.80 24.77 -5.84
CA GLU A 18 -3.68 24.08 -6.80
C GLU A 18 -2.88 23.21 -7.77
N PHE A 19 -1.74 23.72 -8.26
CA PHE A 19 -0.81 22.95 -9.08
C PHE A 19 -0.30 21.70 -8.35
N PHE A 20 0.14 21.83 -7.09
CA PHE A 20 0.64 20.68 -6.33
C PHE A 20 -0.46 19.72 -5.90
N ASP A 21 -1.69 20.20 -5.69
CA ASP A 21 -2.85 19.35 -5.44
C ASP A 21 -3.14 18.47 -6.67
N GLN A 22 -3.21 19.07 -7.85
CA GLN A 22 -3.43 18.33 -9.09
C GLN A 22 -2.28 17.36 -9.40
N LEU A 23 -1.03 17.80 -9.28
CA LEU A 23 0.14 16.94 -9.51
C LEU A 23 0.16 15.75 -8.55
N THR A 24 -0.18 15.97 -7.28
CA THR A 24 -0.25 14.89 -6.29
C THR A 24 -1.35 13.90 -6.63
N LEU A 25 -2.53 14.40 -7.02
CA LEU A 25 -3.64 13.57 -7.47
C LEU A 25 -3.26 12.71 -8.68
N ASP A 26 -2.64 13.31 -9.70
CA ASP A 26 -2.21 12.60 -10.92
C ASP A 26 -1.23 11.48 -10.60
N ILE A 27 -0.26 11.73 -9.71
CA ILE A 27 0.71 10.71 -9.27
C ILE A 27 0.01 9.57 -8.53
N VAL A 28 -0.94 9.88 -7.65
CA VAL A 28 -1.69 8.84 -6.91
C VAL A 28 -2.57 8.03 -7.85
N LEU A 29 -3.31 8.66 -8.77
CA LEU A 29 -4.11 7.96 -9.78
C LEU A 29 -3.26 7.08 -10.67
N GLN A 30 -2.10 7.58 -11.11
CA GLN A 30 -1.15 6.79 -11.87
C GLN A 30 -0.63 5.61 -11.05
N MET A 31 -0.33 5.80 -9.76
CA MET A 31 0.09 4.73 -8.86
C MET A 31 -0.98 3.63 -8.77
N GLU A 32 -2.24 4.01 -8.55
CA GLU A 32 -3.37 3.07 -8.52
C GLU A 32 -3.52 2.32 -9.84
N GLN A 33 -3.39 3.01 -10.98
CA GLN A 33 -3.48 2.39 -12.30
C GLN A 33 -2.34 1.38 -12.55
N VAL A 34 -1.10 1.71 -12.21
CA VAL A 34 0.05 0.83 -12.49
C VAL A 34 0.18 -0.32 -11.51
N SER A 35 -0.33 -0.15 -10.27
CA SER A 35 -0.29 -1.18 -9.21
C SER A 35 -1.55 -2.02 -9.12
N LEU A 36 -2.67 -1.56 -9.72
CA LEU A 36 -4.00 -2.14 -9.58
C LEU A 36 -4.52 -2.15 -8.12
N LEU A 37 -4.02 -1.22 -7.30
CA LEU A 37 -4.42 -1.05 -5.91
C LEU A 37 -5.29 0.20 -5.76
N SER A 38 -6.14 0.21 -4.73
CA SER A 38 -6.89 1.38 -4.30
C SER A 38 -6.50 1.79 -2.89
N PHE A 39 -6.30 3.08 -2.64
CA PHE A 39 -6.01 3.59 -1.31
C PHE A 39 -7.30 3.99 -0.57
N GLU A 40 -7.61 3.34 0.55
CA GLU A 40 -8.84 3.58 1.32
C GLU A 40 -8.92 5.01 1.91
N ASN A 41 -7.81 5.52 2.47
CA ASN A 41 -7.72 6.87 3.04
C ASN A 41 -7.06 7.83 2.06
N ARG A 42 -7.70 8.04 0.90
CA ARG A 42 -7.14 8.84 -0.21
C ARG A 42 -6.78 10.27 0.21
N ASP A 43 -7.61 10.93 1.03
CA ASP A 43 -7.34 12.31 1.47
C ASP A 43 -6.08 12.42 2.35
N GLU A 44 -5.87 11.47 3.28
CA GLU A 44 -4.66 11.42 4.10
C GLU A 44 -3.40 11.19 3.25
N LEU A 45 -3.51 10.29 2.26
CA LEU A 45 -2.45 10.04 1.29
C LEU A 45 -2.13 11.29 0.49
N LEU A 46 -3.13 11.95 -0.10
CA LEU A 46 -2.92 13.17 -0.90
C LEU A 46 -2.26 14.27 -0.07
N GLN A 47 -2.78 14.56 1.12
CA GLN A 47 -2.22 15.60 1.98
C GLN A 47 -0.79 15.27 2.47
N GLY A 48 -0.54 14.02 2.83
CA GLY A 48 0.78 13.60 3.28
C GLY A 48 1.80 13.55 2.15
N LEU A 49 1.43 13.02 0.99
CA LEU A 49 2.30 12.92 -0.17
C LEU A 49 2.62 14.31 -0.75
N LYS A 50 1.67 15.25 -0.75
CA LYS A 50 1.90 16.65 -1.18
C LYS A 50 3.07 17.29 -0.45
N LYS A 51 3.17 17.09 0.87
CA LYS A 51 4.28 17.61 1.71
C LYS A 51 5.66 17.09 1.28
N HIS A 52 5.70 15.93 0.61
CA HIS A 52 6.91 15.31 0.09
C HIS A 52 7.18 15.67 -1.38
N ILE A 53 6.12 15.86 -2.19
CA ILE A 53 6.22 16.25 -3.60
C ILE A 53 6.81 17.65 -3.75
N ILE A 54 6.30 18.64 -3.02
CA ILE A 54 6.74 20.05 -3.13
C ILE A 54 8.27 20.20 -3.01
N PRO A 55 8.94 19.70 -1.94
CA PRO A 55 10.39 19.85 -1.81
C PRO A 55 11.17 18.98 -2.80
N VAL A 56 10.64 17.85 -3.27
CA VAL A 56 11.29 17.05 -4.32
C VAL A 56 11.22 17.78 -5.66
N TYR A 57 10.05 18.31 -6.03
CA TYR A 57 9.84 19.08 -7.25
C TYR A 57 10.84 20.23 -7.37
N TYR A 58 10.96 21.07 -6.33
CA TYR A 58 11.87 22.21 -6.39
C TYR A 58 13.34 21.78 -6.44
N ARG A 59 13.74 20.72 -5.71
CA ARG A 59 15.10 20.18 -5.84
C ARG A 59 15.39 19.68 -7.25
N LEU A 60 14.45 18.98 -7.87
CA LEU A 60 14.61 18.48 -9.23
C LEU A 60 14.63 19.61 -10.26
N LYS A 61 13.72 20.59 -10.13
CA LYS A 61 13.63 21.78 -10.98
C LYS A 61 14.94 22.57 -11.01
N TYR A 62 15.64 22.66 -9.88
CA TYR A 62 16.91 23.38 -9.76
C TYR A 62 18.15 22.47 -9.85
N GLY A 63 18.00 21.19 -10.22
CA GLY A 63 19.13 20.27 -10.40
C GLY A 63 19.86 19.89 -9.11
N LEU A 64 19.23 20.06 -7.94
CA LEU A 64 19.77 19.75 -6.61
C LEU A 64 19.52 18.29 -6.19
N ALA A 65 19.43 17.38 -7.16
CA ALA A 65 19.24 15.96 -6.87
C ALA A 65 20.52 15.40 -6.23
N THR A 66 20.39 14.82 -5.03
CA THR A 66 21.49 14.13 -4.36
C THR A 66 21.48 12.65 -4.68
N ASP A 67 22.66 12.10 -4.98
CA ASP A 67 22.88 10.67 -4.99
C ASP A 67 22.79 10.13 -3.57
N SER A 68 22.07 9.03 -3.40
CA SER A 68 21.86 8.41 -2.09
C SER A 68 22.40 7.00 -2.09
N SER A 69 23.31 6.70 -1.17
CA SER A 69 23.79 5.34 -0.90
C SER A 69 22.67 4.38 -0.47
N TYR A 70 21.51 4.92 -0.08
CA TYR A 70 20.31 4.14 0.26
C TYR A 70 19.49 3.72 -0.97
N THR A 71 19.68 4.37 -2.12
CA THR A 71 18.91 4.07 -3.35
C THR A 71 19.08 2.62 -3.78
N GLN A 72 20.32 2.12 -3.80
CA GLN A 72 20.57 0.75 -4.20
C GLN A 72 19.93 -0.25 -3.23
N ARG A 73 20.02 0.00 -1.92
CA ARG A 73 19.36 -0.84 -0.91
C ARG A 73 17.84 -0.90 -1.10
N ILE A 74 17.20 0.23 -1.40
CA ILE A 74 15.75 0.26 -1.66
C ILE A 74 15.40 -0.53 -2.93
N LYS A 75 16.20 -0.40 -3.99
CA LYS A 75 16.00 -1.18 -5.22
C LYS A 75 16.14 -2.68 -4.99
N ASP A 76 17.11 -3.08 -4.18
CA ASP A 76 17.36 -4.50 -3.89
C ASP A 76 16.28 -5.08 -2.96
N SER A 77 15.82 -4.31 -1.97
CA SER A 77 14.79 -4.75 -1.02
C SER A 77 13.36 -4.70 -1.57
N TYR A 78 13.05 -3.74 -2.46
CA TYR A 78 11.71 -3.48 -2.96
C TYR A 78 11.69 -3.29 -4.49
N PRO A 79 12.21 -4.24 -5.29
CA PRO A 79 12.39 -4.06 -6.73
C PRO A 79 11.07 -3.82 -7.47
N ASP A 80 10.01 -4.53 -7.10
CA ASP A 80 8.69 -4.39 -7.75
C ASP A 80 8.05 -3.04 -7.43
N LEU A 81 8.02 -2.67 -6.15
CA LEU A 81 7.48 -1.37 -5.73
C LEU A 81 8.29 -0.22 -6.33
N PHE A 82 9.61 -0.37 -6.44
CA PHE A 82 10.45 0.62 -7.11
C PHE A 82 10.05 0.82 -8.58
N ASN A 83 9.79 -0.26 -9.32
CA ASN A 83 9.34 -0.18 -10.70
C ASN A 83 7.94 0.43 -10.83
N LEU A 84 7.03 0.12 -9.91
CA LEU A 84 5.69 0.73 -9.87
C LEU A 84 5.79 2.23 -9.60
N VAL A 85 6.51 2.64 -8.55
CA VAL A 85 6.69 4.06 -8.21
C VAL A 85 7.38 4.83 -9.34
N LYS A 86 8.38 4.22 -9.99
CA LYS A 86 9.03 4.84 -11.15
C LYS A 86 8.05 5.18 -12.27
N ARG A 87 7.06 4.31 -12.51
CA ARG A 87 5.97 4.53 -13.49
C ARG A 87 4.90 5.48 -12.95
N ALA A 88 4.66 5.49 -11.64
CA ALA A 88 3.73 6.40 -10.98
C ALA A 88 4.18 7.86 -11.03
N LEU A 89 5.51 8.11 -11.08
CA LEU A 89 6.09 9.43 -11.18
C LEU A 89 6.13 10.00 -12.61
N GLU A 90 5.44 9.37 -13.56
CA GLU A 90 5.33 9.88 -14.94
C GLU A 90 4.74 11.31 -15.02
N PRO A 91 3.69 11.68 -14.24
CA PRO A 91 3.18 13.06 -14.23
C PRO A 91 4.26 14.07 -13.81
N LEU A 92 5.04 13.75 -12.76
CA LEU A 92 6.15 14.58 -12.30
C LEU A 92 7.24 14.72 -13.38
N ARG A 93 7.55 13.62 -14.07
CA ARG A 93 8.50 13.60 -15.20
C ARG A 93 8.04 14.54 -16.33
N ASN A 94 6.76 14.48 -16.68
CA ASN A 94 6.19 15.27 -17.77
C ASN A 94 6.19 16.76 -17.46
N VAL A 95 5.87 17.13 -16.21
CA VAL A 95 5.90 18.52 -15.75
C VAL A 95 7.32 19.10 -15.71
N LEU A 96 8.31 18.32 -15.24
CA LEU A 96 9.69 18.80 -15.14
C LEU A 96 10.48 18.70 -16.45
N GLY A 97 10.04 17.87 -17.40
CA GLY A 97 10.75 17.64 -18.66
C GLY A 97 12.09 16.93 -18.50
N ILE A 98 12.33 16.28 -17.35
CA ILE A 98 13.58 15.56 -17.04
C ILE A 98 13.31 14.11 -16.68
N LYS A 99 14.32 13.25 -16.83
CA LYS A 99 14.29 11.92 -16.24
C LYS A 99 14.33 12.03 -14.72
N ILE A 100 13.37 11.40 -14.04
CA ILE A 100 13.37 11.35 -12.58
C ILE A 100 14.58 10.51 -12.09
N PRO A 101 15.48 11.07 -11.26
CA PRO A 101 16.62 10.35 -10.71
C PRO A 101 16.17 9.16 -9.87
N GLU A 102 16.96 8.09 -9.87
CA GLU A 102 16.63 6.89 -9.08
C GLU A 102 16.59 7.18 -7.57
N SER A 103 17.34 8.18 -7.09
CA SER A 103 17.28 8.62 -5.70
C SER A 103 15.94 9.24 -5.32
N ALA A 104 15.31 9.98 -6.24
CA ALA A 104 13.95 10.51 -6.05
C ALA A 104 12.91 9.38 -6.10
N VAL A 105 13.07 8.40 -7.01
CA VAL A 105 12.21 7.21 -7.04
C VAL A 105 12.29 6.45 -5.71
N ALA A 106 13.50 6.18 -5.21
CA ALA A 106 13.70 5.48 -3.93
C ALA A 106 13.08 6.23 -2.75
N TYR A 107 13.13 7.56 -2.76
CA TYR A 107 12.46 8.39 -1.76
C TYR A 107 10.95 8.17 -1.75
N PHE A 108 10.31 8.19 -2.93
CA PHE A 108 8.87 7.93 -3.03
C PHE A 108 8.48 6.48 -2.72
N VAL A 109 9.37 5.50 -2.95
CA VAL A 109 9.13 4.10 -2.54
C VAL A 109 8.91 3.99 -1.04
N VAL A 110 9.73 4.68 -0.24
CA VAL A 110 9.56 4.70 1.22
C VAL A 110 8.18 5.27 1.59
N HIS A 111 7.83 6.42 1.01
CA HIS A 111 6.57 7.08 1.31
C HIS A 111 5.34 6.27 0.87
N PHE A 112 5.31 5.73 -0.34
CA PHE A 112 4.22 4.85 -0.78
C PHE A 112 4.17 3.55 0.03
N GLY A 113 5.33 3.00 0.42
CA GLY A 113 5.42 1.80 1.25
C GLY A 113 4.73 1.97 2.61
N ASP A 114 4.79 3.16 3.20
CA ASP A 114 4.09 3.46 4.47
C ASP A 114 2.56 3.40 4.30
N TYR A 115 2.04 3.90 3.17
CA TYR A 115 0.60 3.87 2.89
C TYR A 115 0.10 2.49 2.47
N LEU A 116 0.91 1.72 1.73
CA LEU A 116 0.57 0.36 1.32
C LEU A 116 0.52 -0.61 2.52
N GLN A 117 1.44 -0.46 3.48
CA GLN A 117 1.41 -1.26 4.71
C GLN A 117 0.15 -0.98 5.55
N LYS A 118 -0.34 0.26 5.56
CA LYS A 118 -1.61 0.60 6.23
C LYS A 118 -2.81 -0.07 5.56
N THR A 119 -2.81 -0.21 4.23
CA THR A 119 -3.87 -0.89 3.47
C THR A 119 -3.82 -2.42 3.62
N GLU A 120 -2.63 -3.04 3.71
CA GLU A 120 -2.54 -4.48 4.00
C GLU A 120 -3.05 -4.86 5.39
N LEU A 121 -3.08 -3.92 6.33
CA LEU A 121 -3.59 -4.14 7.68
C LEU A 121 -5.12 -4.07 7.77
N SER A 122 -5.83 -3.60 6.73
CA SER A 122 -7.27 -3.29 6.82
C SER A 122 -8.22 -4.38 6.34
N LEU A 123 -7.76 -5.41 5.62
CA LEU A 123 -8.64 -6.50 5.15
C LEU A 123 -8.21 -7.85 5.70
N PRO A 124 -8.67 -8.24 6.89
CA PRO A 124 -8.38 -9.57 7.38
C PRO A 124 -9.27 -10.56 6.61
N TYR A 125 -8.63 -11.41 5.78
CA TYR A 125 -9.32 -12.45 5.00
C TYR A 125 -10.35 -13.21 5.85
N ARG A 126 -11.61 -13.25 5.44
CA ARG A 126 -12.68 -13.92 6.18
C ARG A 126 -12.52 -15.41 6.03
N THR A 127 -12.05 -16.06 7.07
CA THR A 127 -11.61 -17.45 6.98
C THR A 127 -12.46 -18.38 7.82
N VAL A 128 -12.93 -19.47 7.21
CA VAL A 128 -13.70 -20.53 7.88
C VAL A 128 -12.85 -21.78 8.04
N ILE A 129 -12.88 -22.37 9.24
CA ILE A 129 -12.25 -23.66 9.52
C ILE A 129 -13.31 -24.74 9.51
N VAL A 130 -13.18 -25.71 8.62
CA VAL A 130 -14.03 -26.90 8.53
C VAL A 130 -13.31 -28.09 9.13
N CYS A 131 -13.84 -28.60 10.23
CA CYS A 131 -13.28 -29.76 10.91
C CYS A 131 -14.40 -30.75 11.25
N PRO A 132 -14.27 -32.05 10.92
CA PRO A 132 -15.24 -33.06 11.30
C PRO A 132 -15.11 -33.45 12.78
N ASN A 133 -13.99 -33.10 13.42
CA ASN A 133 -13.68 -33.45 14.80
C ASN A 133 -14.36 -32.49 15.81
N GLY A 134 -14.57 -32.94 17.04
CA GLY A 134 -15.29 -32.21 18.09
C GLY A 134 -14.73 -30.81 18.41
N VAL A 135 -15.53 -30.03 19.16
CA VAL A 135 -15.28 -28.60 19.47
C VAL A 135 -13.88 -28.33 20.05
N SER A 136 -13.36 -29.24 20.89
CA SER A 136 -12.07 -29.08 21.57
C SER A 136 -10.87 -29.11 20.61
N SER A 137 -10.81 -30.08 19.69
CA SER A 137 -9.70 -30.20 18.73
C SER A 137 -9.70 -29.06 17.71
N SER A 138 -10.89 -28.60 17.33
CA SER A 138 -11.04 -27.50 16.37
C SER A 138 -10.61 -26.16 16.94
N LEU A 139 -10.74 -25.95 18.25
CA LEU A 139 -10.23 -24.75 18.92
C LEU A 139 -8.70 -24.70 18.90
N ILE A 140 -8.03 -25.83 19.15
CA ILE A 140 -6.55 -25.91 19.08
C ILE A 140 -6.07 -25.60 17.66
N ILE A 141 -6.74 -26.14 16.63
CA ILE A 141 -6.43 -25.85 15.24
C ILE A 141 -6.61 -24.35 14.94
N LYS A 142 -7.70 -23.74 15.42
CA LYS A 142 -7.93 -22.30 15.28
C LYS A 142 -6.81 -21.47 15.90
N GLU A 143 -6.37 -21.80 17.11
CA GLU A 143 -5.30 -21.07 17.77
C GLU A 143 -3.94 -21.27 17.06
N ASN A 144 -3.65 -22.48 16.57
CA ASN A 144 -2.45 -22.73 15.76
C ASN A 144 -2.46 -21.94 14.45
N LEU A 145 -3.62 -21.87 13.77
CA LEU A 145 -3.75 -21.11 12.52
C LEU A 145 -3.64 -19.61 12.74
N LYS A 146 -4.19 -19.07 13.84
CA LYS A 146 -3.97 -17.67 14.23
C LYS A 146 -2.50 -17.36 14.45
N ALA A 147 -1.76 -18.27 15.10
CA ALA A 147 -0.34 -18.10 15.34
C ALA A 147 0.49 -18.13 14.04
N LEU A 148 0.13 -19.02 13.10
CA LEU A 148 0.79 -19.14 11.80
C LEU A 148 0.42 -18.01 10.83
N PHE A 149 -0.80 -17.49 10.91
CA PHE A 149 -1.35 -16.48 10.00
C PHE A 149 -1.94 -15.29 10.76
N PRO A 150 -1.10 -14.44 11.40
CA PRO A 150 -1.56 -13.36 12.26
C PRO A 150 -2.30 -12.23 11.53
N LYS A 151 -2.20 -12.15 10.20
CA LYS A 151 -2.88 -11.17 9.35
C LYS A 151 -4.26 -11.62 8.85
N ILE A 152 -4.75 -12.81 9.25
CA ILE A 152 -6.03 -13.39 8.79
C ILE A 152 -7.09 -13.33 9.90
N ALA A 153 -8.34 -12.94 9.58
CA ALA A 153 -9.47 -13.02 10.51
C ALA A 153 -10.19 -14.36 10.38
N PHE A 154 -10.16 -15.14 11.46
CA PHE A 154 -10.88 -16.41 11.55
C PHE A 154 -12.30 -16.17 12.06
N SER A 155 -13.29 -16.16 11.14
CA SER A 155 -14.70 -15.85 11.41
C SER A 155 -15.41 -16.94 12.22
N GLY A 156 -14.92 -18.18 12.20
CA GLY A 156 -15.52 -19.26 12.99
C GLY A 156 -14.99 -20.67 12.67
N ILE A 157 -15.38 -21.63 13.50
CA ILE A 157 -15.23 -23.06 13.23
C ILE A 157 -16.61 -23.56 12.85
N SER A 158 -16.73 -24.16 11.66
CA SER A 158 -17.97 -24.74 11.18
C SER A 158 -17.82 -26.24 11.01
N ARG A 159 -18.86 -26.99 11.38
CA ARG A 159 -18.95 -28.41 11.04
C ARG A 159 -19.13 -28.54 9.52
N VAL A 160 -18.74 -29.68 8.96
CA VAL A 160 -18.95 -29.99 7.54
C VAL A 160 -20.42 -29.80 7.14
N ASP A 161 -21.34 -30.26 7.99
CA ASP A 161 -22.80 -30.18 7.77
C ASP A 161 -23.35 -28.74 7.84
N ASP A 162 -22.68 -27.86 8.58
CA ASP A 162 -23.08 -26.46 8.74
C ASP A 162 -22.39 -25.55 7.73
N PHE A 163 -21.30 -26.00 7.11
CA PHE A 163 -20.60 -25.24 6.07
C PHE A 163 -21.50 -24.96 4.86
N GLN A 164 -22.35 -25.90 4.46
CA GLN A 164 -23.29 -25.71 3.34
C GLN A 164 -24.29 -24.57 3.56
N LYS A 165 -24.44 -24.08 4.80
CA LYS A 165 -25.31 -22.95 5.14
C LYS A 165 -24.58 -21.61 5.05
N ILE A 166 -23.25 -21.62 4.90
CA ILE A 166 -22.43 -20.42 4.76
C ILE A 166 -22.43 -20.03 3.28
N LEU A 167 -22.73 -18.77 2.99
CA LEU A 167 -22.74 -18.28 1.62
C LEU A 167 -21.30 -18.07 1.15
N GLU A 168 -21.01 -18.33 -0.13
CA GLU A 168 -19.67 -18.13 -0.71
C GLU A 168 -19.15 -16.70 -0.54
N ARG A 169 -20.06 -15.73 -0.47
CA ARG A 169 -19.71 -14.32 -0.23
C ARG A 169 -19.23 -14.04 1.19
N ASP A 170 -19.36 -14.98 2.14
CA ASP A 170 -19.07 -14.77 3.57
C ASP A 170 -17.65 -15.24 3.96
N TYR A 171 -16.92 -15.86 3.04
CA TYR A 171 -15.54 -16.30 3.26
C TYR A 171 -14.68 -16.07 2.01
N ASP A 172 -13.40 -15.82 2.25
CA ASP A 172 -12.37 -15.64 1.22
C ASP A 172 -11.41 -16.86 1.20
N LEU A 173 -11.36 -17.63 2.30
CA LEU A 173 -10.48 -18.79 2.48
C LEU A 173 -11.14 -19.87 3.35
N VAL A 174 -10.90 -21.14 3.01
CA VAL A 174 -11.35 -22.30 3.79
C VAL A 174 -10.18 -23.19 4.18
N PHE A 175 -10.03 -23.45 5.48
CA PHE A 175 -9.13 -24.50 5.99
C PHE A 175 -9.94 -25.75 6.32
N SER A 176 -9.64 -26.87 5.67
CA SER A 176 -10.34 -28.14 5.93
C SER A 176 -9.38 -29.23 6.37
N THR A 177 -9.77 -29.99 7.40
CA THR A 177 -9.08 -31.24 7.80
C THR A 177 -9.73 -32.48 7.16
N VAL A 178 -10.71 -32.30 6.28
CA VAL A 178 -11.37 -33.38 5.53
C VAL A 178 -10.68 -33.57 4.17
N ARG A 179 -10.22 -34.79 3.88
CA ARG A 179 -9.78 -35.13 2.51
C ARG A 179 -11.03 -35.22 1.62
N ASN A 180 -11.08 -34.42 0.56
CA ASN A 180 -12.18 -34.30 -0.43
C ASN A 180 -13.34 -33.34 -0.07
N PHE A 181 -13.05 -32.26 0.66
CA PHE A 181 -13.99 -31.17 0.81
C PHE A 181 -14.25 -30.49 -0.55
N ARG A 182 -15.51 -30.47 -1.01
CA ARG A 182 -15.92 -29.83 -2.26
C ARG A 182 -16.81 -28.63 -1.94
N LEU A 183 -16.43 -27.48 -2.47
CA LEU A 183 -17.31 -26.33 -2.59
C LEU A 183 -18.30 -26.66 -3.72
N SER A 184 -19.60 -26.55 -3.42
CA SER A 184 -20.69 -26.89 -4.34
C SER A 184 -20.85 -25.86 -5.44
#